data_AF-W1J6A4-F1
#
_entry.id   AF-W1J6A4-F1
#
_cell.length_a   1.000
_cell.length_b   1.000
_cell.length_c   1.000
_cell.angle_alpha   90.00
_cell.angle_beta   90.00
_cell.angle_gamma   90.00
#
_symmetry.space_group_name_H-M   'P 1'
#
loop_
_entity.id
_entity.type
_entity.pdbx_description
1 polymer ?
#
loop_
_entity_poly.entity_id
_entity_poly.type
_entity_poly.pdbx_seq_one_letter_code
_entity_poly.pdbx_strand_id
1 'polypeptide(L)'
;MFKIAAIPGDGIGHEVLPEGIRVLQAVAEKWDLRLLFGHFEWASCDYYLKHGKMMPDDWFNQLTQFDAIYFGTVGWPETVPDHISLWGLLLKFRRDFQQYVNLRPVRLLPGVPCPLANKKPEDIDF
;
A
#
# COMPACT_ATOMS: atom_id res chain seq x y z
N MET A 1 -8.34 16.11 -11.45
CA MET A 1 -8.91 15.11 -10.52
C MET A 1 -7.99 13.92 -10.59
N PHE A 2 -7.38 13.53 -9.47
CA PHE A 2 -6.49 12.39 -9.41
C PHE A 2 -7.27 11.14 -9.02
N LYS A 3 -7.12 10.07 -9.78
CA LYS A 3 -7.67 8.74 -9.52
C LYS A 3 -6.63 7.91 -8.78
N ILE A 4 -6.98 7.41 -7.60
CA ILE A 4 -6.11 6.62 -6.74
C ILE A 4 -6.70 5.22 -6.62
N ALA A 5 -5.95 4.19 -7.00
CA ALA A 5 -6.33 2.80 -6.80
C ALA A 5 -6.06 2.42 -5.35
N ALA A 6 -7.12 2.21 -4.57
CA ALA A 6 -7.07 1.82 -3.16
C ALA A 6 -7.15 0.30 -3.04
N ILE A 7 -6.07 -0.32 -2.56
CA ILE A 7 -5.91 -1.77 -2.51
C ILE A 7 -5.48 -2.17 -1.08
N PRO A 8 -6.37 -2.70 -0.23
CA PRO A 8 -6.02 -3.04 1.16
C PRO A 8 -5.08 -4.24 1.23
N GLY A 9 -5.29 -5.23 0.35
CA GLY A 9 -4.56 -6.49 0.34
C GLY A 9 -4.96 -7.40 1.49
N ASP A 10 -4.05 -7.75 2.40
CA ASP A 10 -4.27 -8.72 3.48
C ASP A 10 -4.07 -8.13 4.88
N GLY A 11 -4.70 -8.74 5.89
CA GLY A 11 -4.46 -8.45 7.32
C GLY A 11 -4.72 -7.00 7.70
N ILE A 12 -3.74 -6.38 8.38
CA ILE A 12 -3.85 -4.99 8.86
C ILE A 12 -4.05 -3.98 7.72
N GLY A 13 -3.80 -4.35 6.46
CA GLY A 13 -4.12 -3.53 5.30
C GLY A 13 -5.58 -3.09 5.24
N HIS A 14 -6.51 -3.93 5.71
CA HIS A 14 -7.93 -3.59 5.85
C HIS A 14 -8.22 -2.60 6.98
N GLU A 15 -7.36 -2.54 8.00
CA GLU A 15 -7.52 -1.66 9.16
C GLU A 15 -6.89 -0.28 8.90
N VAL A 16 -5.70 -0.24 8.28
CA VAL A 16 -4.91 0.99 8.15
C VAL A 16 -5.23 1.79 6.88
N LEU A 17 -5.62 1.13 5.78
CA LEU A 17 -5.93 1.82 4.53
C LEU A 17 -7.12 2.79 4.68
N PRO A 18 -8.25 2.42 5.34
CA PRO A 18 -9.35 3.36 5.55
C PRO A 18 -8.95 4.61 6.32
N GLU A 19 -8.11 4.49 7.34
CA GLU A 19 -7.64 5.65 8.12
C GLU A 19 -6.70 6.56 7.31
N GLY A 20 -5.86 5.98 6.44
CA GLY A 20 -5.08 6.76 5.47
C GLY A 20 -5.97 7.55 4.51
N ILE A 21 -7.01 6.91 3.95
CA ILE A 21 -7.99 7.55 3.07
C ILE A 21 -8.76 8.65 3.82
N ARG A 22 -9.15 8.41 5.07
CA ARG A 22 -9.85 9.39 5.91
C ARG A 22 -9.03 10.67 6.09
N VAL A 23 -7.73 10.55 6.36
CA VAL A 23 -6.83 11.72 6.45
C VAL A 23 -6.70 12.41 5.10
N LEU A 24 -6.54 11.66 4.00
CA LEU A 24 -6.46 12.23 2.65
C LEU A 24 -7.73 12.97 2.25
N GLN A 25 -8.92 12.47 2.63
CA GLN A 25 -10.20 13.14 2.39
C GLN A 25 -10.30 14.45 3.18
N ALA A 26 -9.89 14.46 4.45
CA ALA A 26 -9.88 15.69 5.26
C ALA A 26 -8.93 16.76 4.68
N VAL A 27 -7.77 16.33 4.17
CA VAL A 27 -6.84 17.22 3.45
C VAL A 27 -7.44 17.69 2.13
N ALA A 28 -8.09 16.80 1.38
CA ALA A 28 -8.72 17.13 0.11
C ALA A 28 -9.82 18.18 0.24
N GLU A 29 -10.67 18.05 1.27
CA GLU A 29 -11.69 19.05 1.60
C GLU A 29 -11.06 20.40 2.00
N LYS A 30 -10.05 20.36 2.87
CA LYS A 30 -9.38 21.58 3.36
C LYS A 30 -8.69 22.38 2.26
N TRP A 31 -8.16 21.71 1.24
CA TRP A 31 -7.32 22.31 0.20
C TRP A 31 -7.90 22.24 -1.21
N ASP A 32 -9.19 21.91 -1.35
CA ASP A 32 -9.90 21.74 -2.64
C ASP A 32 -9.17 20.80 -3.62
N LEU A 33 -8.62 19.70 -3.10
CA LEU A 33 -8.00 18.66 -3.93
C LEU A 33 -9.09 17.70 -4.42
N ARG A 34 -9.10 17.43 -5.73
CA ARG A 34 -10.04 16.47 -6.33
C ARG A 34 -9.42 15.08 -6.36
N LEU A 35 -9.67 14.28 -5.33
CA LEU A 35 -9.23 12.88 -5.23
C LEU A 35 -10.41 11.93 -5.43
N LEU A 36 -10.24 10.90 -6.25
CA LEU A 36 -11.20 9.82 -6.45
C LEU A 36 -10.54 8.48 -6.13
N PHE A 37 -11.09 7.73 -5.18
CA PHE A 37 -10.57 6.41 -4.81
C PHE A 37 -11.37 5.30 -5.49
N GLY A 38 -10.68 4.47 -6.28
CA GLY A 38 -11.24 3.22 -6.82
C GLY A 38 -10.76 2.05 -5.99
N HIS A 39 -11.69 1.29 -5.41
CA HIS A 39 -11.39 0.20 -4.50
C HIS A 39 -11.29 -1.15 -5.25
N PHE A 40 -10.29 -1.94 -4.90
CA PHE A 40 -10.06 -3.27 -5.46
C PHE A 40 -9.94 -4.31 -4.34
N GLU A 41 -10.62 -5.45 -4.52
CA GLU A 41 -10.63 -6.56 -3.56
C GLU A 41 -9.72 -7.73 -3.96
N TRP A 42 -9.24 -7.72 -5.21
CA TRP A 42 -8.11 -8.57 -5.59
C TRP A 42 -6.82 -8.03 -4.95
N ALA A 43 -5.69 -8.68 -5.22
CA ALA A 43 -4.42 -8.43 -4.56
C ALA A 43 -4.31 -8.94 -3.12
N SER A 44 -5.05 -10.00 -2.80
CA SER A 44 -5.15 -10.62 -1.48
C SER A 44 -5.06 -12.14 -1.58
N CYS A 45 -4.71 -12.77 -0.46
CA CYS A 45 -4.72 -14.22 -0.28
C CYS A 45 -6.16 -14.76 -0.40
N ASP A 46 -7.17 -14.01 0.03
CA ASP A 46 -8.59 -14.37 -0.17
C ASP A 46 -8.96 -14.47 -1.65
N TYR A 47 -8.48 -13.54 -2.49
CA TYR A 47 -8.68 -13.61 -3.93
C TYR A 47 -7.92 -14.81 -4.53
N TYR A 48 -6.71 -15.09 -4.05
CA TYR A 48 -5.95 -16.27 -4.45
C TYR A 48 -6.67 -17.58 -4.15
N LEU A 49 -7.25 -17.74 -2.95
CA LEU A 49 -7.98 -18.96 -2.58
C LEU A 49 -9.21 -19.20 -3.47
N LYS A 50 -9.83 -18.13 -3.97
CA LYS A 50 -11.00 -18.21 -4.86
C LYS A 50 -10.64 -18.43 -6.33
N HIS A 51 -9.49 -17.94 -6.78
CA HIS A 51 -9.17 -17.83 -8.21
C HIS A 51 -7.85 -18.50 -8.64
N GLY A 52 -7.04 -18.98 -7.70
CA GLY A 52 -5.72 -19.57 -7.95
C GLY A 52 -4.64 -18.58 -8.38
N LYS A 53 -4.91 -17.28 -8.30
CA LYS A 53 -4.00 -16.19 -8.69
C LYS A 53 -4.25 -14.96 -7.83
N MET A 54 -3.23 -14.16 -7.57
CA MET A 54 -3.33 -12.98 -6.68
C MET A 54 -4.16 -11.84 -7.29
N MET A 55 -4.29 -11.80 -8.62
CA MET A 55 -4.93 -10.71 -9.37
C MET A 55 -5.56 -11.26 -10.66
N PRO A 56 -6.57 -10.58 -11.24
CA PRO A 56 -7.10 -10.92 -12.57
C PRO A 56 -6.05 -10.70 -13.66
N ASP A 57 -6.23 -11.27 -14.85
CA ASP A 57 -5.19 -11.22 -15.91
C ASP A 57 -5.03 -9.81 -16.50
N ASP A 58 -6.08 -9.00 -16.45
CA ASP A 58 -6.13 -7.62 -16.93
C ASP A 58 -5.78 -6.58 -15.85
N TRP A 59 -5.24 -7.00 -14.70
CA TRP A 59 -4.90 -6.13 -13.57
C TRP A 59 -4.08 -4.89 -13.97
N PHE A 60 -3.12 -5.05 -14.89
CA PHE A 60 -2.25 -3.97 -15.35
C PHE A 60 -3.05 -2.93 -16.14
N ASN A 61 -3.94 -3.38 -17.03
CA ASN A 61 -4.83 -2.51 -17.78
C ASN A 61 -5.81 -1.77 -16.87
N GLN A 62 -6.31 -2.42 -15.81
CA GLN A 62 -7.16 -1.76 -14.81
C GLN A 62 -6.39 -0.64 -14.08
N LEU A 63 -5.18 -0.92 -13.59
CA LEU A 63 -4.39 0.02 -12.80
C LEU A 63 -3.76 1.16 -13.61
N THR A 64 -3.46 0.96 -14.90
CA THR A 64 -2.97 2.04 -15.78
C THR A 64 -3.99 3.17 -15.99
N GLN A 65 -5.26 2.97 -15.61
CA GLN A 65 -6.29 4.01 -15.64
C GLN A 65 -6.24 4.97 -14.44
N PHE A 66 -5.35 4.70 -13.47
CA PHE A 66 -5.19 5.45 -12.23
C PHE A 66 -3.86 6.22 -12.22
N ASP A 67 -3.87 7.36 -11.53
CA ASP A 67 -2.69 8.22 -11.38
C ASP A 67 -1.74 7.71 -10.30
N ALA A 68 -2.25 6.98 -9.30
CA ALA A 68 -1.45 6.40 -8.22
C ALA A 68 -2.09 5.12 -7.67
N ILE A 69 -1.27 4.28 -7.03
CA ILE A 69 -1.70 3.11 -6.26
C ILE A 69 -1.46 3.41 -4.78
N TYR A 70 -2.50 3.33 -3.96
CA TYR A 70 -2.44 3.40 -2.52
C TYR A 70 -2.68 2.00 -1.95
N PHE A 71 -1.59 1.37 -1.53
CA PHE A 71 -1.53 -0.06 -1.22
C PHE A 71 -1.31 -0.28 0.29
N GLY A 72 -2.06 -1.22 0.87
CA GLY A 72 -1.89 -1.67 2.25
C GLY A 72 -0.76 -2.68 2.39
N THR A 73 -1.10 -3.95 2.58
CA THR A 73 -0.13 -5.04 2.82
C THR A 73 -0.52 -6.30 2.05
N VAL A 74 0.42 -7.22 1.82
CA VAL A 74 0.14 -8.55 1.24
C VAL A 74 0.84 -9.61 2.06
N GLY A 75 0.18 -10.74 2.25
CA GLY A 75 0.74 -11.93 2.88
C GLY A 75 -0.18 -12.50 3.95
N TRP A 76 -0.43 -13.81 3.85
CA TRP A 76 -1.08 -14.60 4.88
C TRP A 76 -0.49 -16.02 4.86
N PRO A 77 0.68 -16.24 5.48
CA PRO A 77 1.47 -17.47 5.30
C PRO A 77 0.76 -18.74 5.76
N GLU A 78 -0.26 -18.62 6.62
CA GLU A 78 -1.12 -19.74 7.04
C GLU A 78 -1.96 -20.31 5.89
N THR A 79 -2.27 -19.51 4.86
CA THR A 79 -3.14 -19.91 3.74
C THR A 79 -2.42 -19.87 2.39
N VAL A 80 -1.54 -18.89 2.17
CA VAL A 80 -0.78 -18.72 0.93
C VAL A 80 0.69 -18.44 1.27
N PRO A 81 1.64 -19.29 0.82
CA PRO A 81 3.06 -19.06 1.07
C PRO A 81 3.52 -17.67 0.63
N ASP A 82 4.36 -17.01 1.44
CA ASP A 82 4.79 -15.62 1.19
C ASP A 82 5.43 -15.41 -0.18
N HIS A 83 6.19 -16.39 -0.68
CA HIS A 83 6.79 -16.28 -2.00
C HIS A 83 5.73 -16.31 -3.12
N ILE A 84 4.61 -17.01 -2.94
CA ILE A 84 3.52 -17.02 -3.91
C ILE A 84 2.79 -15.68 -3.88
N SER A 85 2.40 -15.21 -2.69
CA SER A 85 1.65 -13.96 -2.54
C SER A 85 2.48 -12.75 -3.01
N LEU A 86 3.75 -12.67 -2.62
CA LEU A 86 4.61 -11.54 -2.95
C LEU A 86 5.01 -11.50 -4.44
N TRP A 87 5.39 -12.64 -5.04
CA TRP A 87 5.78 -12.71 -6.45
C TRP A 87 4.58 -12.67 -7.39
N GLY A 88 3.45 -13.21 -6.98
CA GLY A 88 2.18 -13.10 -7.70
C GLY A 88 1.61 -11.69 -7.71
N LEU A 89 2.11 -10.80 -6.83
CA LEU A 89 1.55 -9.48 -6.57
C LEU A 89 2.56 -8.33 -6.59
N LEU A 90 3.11 -7.97 -5.43
CA LEU A 90 3.76 -6.68 -5.19
C LEU A 90 5.02 -6.52 -6.05
N LEU A 91 5.70 -7.64 -6.35
CA LEU A 91 6.83 -7.62 -7.27
C LEU A 91 6.40 -7.35 -8.72
N LYS A 92 5.20 -7.78 -9.16
CA LYS A 92 4.66 -7.41 -10.46
C LYS A 92 4.37 -5.92 -10.54
N PHE A 93 3.70 -5.35 -9.53
CA PHE A 93 3.49 -3.89 -9.47
C PHE A 93 4.81 -3.14 -9.64
N ARG A 94 5.82 -3.50 -8.84
CA ARG A 94 7.10 -2.79 -8.86
C ARG A 94 7.85 -2.95 -10.17
N ARG A 95 7.88 -4.14 -10.75
CA ARG A 95 8.64 -4.43 -11.98
C ARG A 95 7.94 -3.92 -13.22
N ASP A 96 6.64 -4.19 -13.35
CA ASP A 96 5.90 -3.91 -14.58
C ASP A 96 5.56 -2.41 -14.71
N PHE A 97 5.36 -1.70 -13.59
CA PHE A 97 5.30 -0.23 -13.57
C PHE A 97 6.68 0.45 -13.49
N GLN A 98 7.77 -0.33 -13.52
CA GLN A 98 9.14 0.19 -13.45
C GLN A 98 9.39 1.11 -12.24
N GLN A 99 8.83 0.77 -11.09
CA GLN A 99 8.99 1.49 -9.82
C GLN A 99 10.36 1.13 -9.18
N TYR A 100 11.44 1.52 -9.85
CA TYR A 100 12.81 1.16 -9.48
C TYR A 100 13.29 1.88 -8.20
N VAL A 101 12.74 3.05 -7.90
CA VAL A 101 13.02 3.78 -6.65
C VAL A 101 12.02 3.35 -5.58
N ASN A 102 12.55 2.92 -4.45
CA ASN A 102 11.78 2.62 -3.25
C ASN A 102 12.27 3.53 -2.12
N LEU A 103 11.66 4.72 -2.03
CA LEU A 103 12.02 5.74 -1.05
C LEU A 103 11.41 5.40 0.32
N ARG A 104 12.24 5.32 1.36
CA ARG A 104 11.86 4.88 2.72
C ARG A 104 12.50 5.76 3.78
N PRO A 105 11.96 6.97 4.03
CA PRO A 105 12.50 7.87 5.03
C PRO A 105 12.41 7.25 6.43
N VAL A 106 13.44 7.46 7.25
CA VAL A 106 13.51 7.00 8.64
C VAL A 106 13.71 8.21 9.54
N ARG A 107 12.73 8.45 10.44
CA ARG A 107 12.75 9.59 11.36
C ARG A 107 12.32 9.22 12.77
N LEU A 108 13.05 9.72 13.77
CA LEU A 108 12.59 9.72 15.16
C LEU A 108 11.78 11.00 15.43
N LEU A 109 10.50 10.86 15.76
CA LEU A 109 9.63 12.00 16.04
C LEU A 109 9.81 12.50 17.50
N PRO A 110 9.69 13.81 17.76
CA PRO A 110 9.68 14.35 19.11
C PRO A 110 8.62 13.68 20.00
N GLY A 111 9.01 13.28 21.21
CA GLY A 111 8.11 12.63 22.18
C GLY A 111 7.95 11.12 22.01
N VAL A 112 8.51 10.51 20.97
CA VAL A 112 8.49 9.05 20.79
C VAL A 112 9.65 8.41 21.57
N PRO A 113 9.40 7.41 22.43
CA PRO A 113 10.47 6.69 23.12
C PRO A 113 11.32 5.92 22.10
N CYS A 114 12.62 6.18 22.09
CA CYS A 114 13.56 5.49 21.20
C CYS A 114 14.06 4.19 21.88
N PRO A 115 14.07 3.04 21.20
CA PRO A 115 14.65 1.81 21.74
C PRO A 115 16.18 1.87 21.85
N LEU A 116 16.83 2.80 21.15
CA LEU A 116 18.27 3.03 21.26
C LEU A 116 18.56 3.98 22.42
N ALA A 117 19.49 3.59 23.29
CA ALA A 117 19.90 4.42 24.40
C ALA A 117 20.49 5.75 23.93
N ASN A 118 20.12 6.84 24.62
CA ASN A 118 20.67 8.19 24.45
C ASN A 118 20.52 8.78 23.03
N LYS A 119 19.46 8.42 22.29
CA LYS A 119 19.13 9.01 20.99
C LYS A 119 18.07 10.09 21.07
N LYS A 120 18.25 11.14 20.27
CA LYS A 120 17.35 12.29 20.12
C LYS A 120 16.77 12.35 18.70
N PRO A 121 15.64 13.04 18.49
CA PRO A 121 15.03 13.22 17.17
C PRO A 121 16.03 13.65 16.07
N GLU A 122 16.94 14.58 16.40
CA GLU A 122 17.94 15.09 15.46
C GLU A 122 18.96 14.02 15.00
N ASP A 123 19.14 12.95 15.77
CA ASP A 123 20.11 11.89 15.46
C ASP A 123 19.60 10.91 14.39
N ILE A 124 18.30 10.93 14.06
CA ILE A 124 17.65 9.97 13.18
C ILE A 124 16.68 10.72 12.25
N ASP A 125 17.20 11.18 11.12
CA ASP A 125 16.44 11.76 9.99
C ASP A 125 17.22 11.56 8.68
N PHE A 126 16.97 10.45 7.97
CA PHE A 126 17.64 10.10 6.70
C PHE A 126 16.72 9.36 5.72
#